data_AF-A0A9N8HXL7-F1
#
_entry.id   AF-A0A9N8HXL7-F1
#
_cell.length_a   1.000
_cell.length_b   1.000
_cell.length_c   1.000
_cell.angle_alpha   90.00
_cell.angle_beta   90.00
_cell.angle_gamma   90.00
#
_symmetry.space_group_name_H-M   'P 1'
#
loop_
_entity.id
_entity.type
_entity.pdbx_description
1 polymer ?
#
loop_
_entity_poly.entity_id
_entity_poly.type
_entity_poly.pdbx_seq_one_letter_code
_entity_poly.pdbx_strand_id
1 'polypeptide(L)'
;MSFDGVTCTDWLAVAGNAPANSPQCAFDRMVGVWFCGCPVPAGVTETCTLCGDDDGTAPFNAEKTFPDSDVTCQDIESIPAIDGDATCRELRTMGDYCECPFAGERCSMCPGGGDPIYPNRTFLTTGESCQYILDILYASPRSDCGQYVPDMMIDFASYCGCPNTLAPRTCDLCPDGMTLGDPSKEVMLAPGATCGDFVTYAEHITGAQLCGFMHEVVALECCVGSPSGSSTHGTVEDCSFCGDGSSVAYPDRSIVGINTTCAELASRPIESDCHSTYDTELDLLLDTGIYCGCPNASESAGVCSFCPPGEELLYPEMMITHGVPVNHATCEEYAAMAESTYDPTFCSAVQSVGDLNGCCGVPGENATSGGPDLPADSCQLCEGGAHVQYGERLFLGTNINCRTYHQEMQTVPQGPVCDAIFSDFNATFDPQIYCGCPDAVSTGQCSLCPAGTEMVDPSIFISQILTTCGQMSDIADATSNEEFCSSIEQVGEYYCCFSPGTPPSTGPPGSTGPPGSDGDVRHLRSSVLPLPEAVKDEEDHVPGGVDTAKRPYHFAAIKAVDKVEKAITHLVDNGVVFRNTNDFVEEDHSN
;
A
#
# COMPACT_ATOMS: atom_id res chain seq x y z
N MET A 1 15.26 -14.36 11.73
CA MET A 1 16.09 -13.64 10.73
C MET A 1 15.19 -13.31 9.57
N SER A 2 15.48 -12.24 8.83
CA SER A 2 14.68 -11.79 7.70
C SER A 2 15.60 -11.35 6.58
N PHE A 3 15.27 -11.72 5.35
CA PHE A 3 15.93 -11.24 4.14
C PHE A 3 15.03 -10.18 3.52
N ASP A 4 15.54 -8.97 3.24
CA ASP A 4 14.71 -7.83 2.81
C ASP A 4 13.50 -7.55 3.75
N GLY A 5 13.63 -7.87 5.04
CA GLY A 5 12.51 -7.81 6.01
C GLY A 5 11.40 -8.87 5.82
N VAL A 6 11.43 -9.65 4.74
CA VAL A 6 10.64 -10.87 4.56
C VAL A 6 11.12 -11.90 5.58
N THR A 7 10.21 -12.49 6.38
CA THR A 7 10.62 -13.57 7.30
C THR A 7 10.83 -14.87 6.55
N CYS A 8 11.42 -15.85 7.21
CA CYS A 8 11.64 -17.16 6.61
C CYS A 8 10.37 -17.97 6.34
N THR A 9 9.23 -17.60 6.92
CA THR A 9 7.96 -18.29 6.69
C THR A 9 7.21 -17.60 5.53
N ASP A 10 7.14 -16.26 5.52
CA ASP A 10 6.76 -15.44 4.35
C ASP A 10 7.51 -15.86 3.07
N TRP A 11 8.84 -15.96 3.16
CA TRP A 11 9.70 -16.35 2.04
C TRP A 11 9.33 -17.76 1.53
N LEU A 12 9.03 -18.70 2.43
CA LEU A 12 8.67 -20.07 2.06
C LEU A 12 7.34 -20.12 1.28
N ALA A 13 6.39 -19.25 1.61
CA ALA A 13 5.12 -19.13 0.90
C ALA A 13 5.33 -18.61 -0.54
N VAL A 14 6.18 -17.60 -0.73
CA VAL A 14 6.49 -17.05 -2.07
C VAL A 14 7.32 -18.04 -2.90
N ALA A 15 8.36 -18.63 -2.30
CA ALA A 15 9.28 -19.57 -2.97
C ALA A 15 8.59 -20.83 -3.53
N GLY A 16 7.45 -21.24 -2.94
CA GLY A 16 6.65 -22.35 -3.44
C GLY A 16 6.07 -22.14 -4.84
N ASN A 17 5.92 -20.89 -5.27
CA ASN A 17 5.31 -20.51 -6.55
C ASN A 17 6.32 -20.40 -7.71
N ALA A 18 7.63 -20.40 -7.42
CA ALA A 18 8.66 -20.32 -8.45
C ALA A 18 8.72 -21.61 -9.31
N PRO A 19 8.69 -21.53 -10.66
CA PRO A 19 8.78 -22.72 -11.49
C PRO A 19 10.06 -23.51 -11.22
N ALA A 20 9.96 -24.82 -11.00
CA ALA A 20 11.03 -25.66 -10.42
C ALA A 20 12.40 -25.68 -11.15
N ASN A 21 12.49 -25.14 -12.38
CA ASN A 21 13.73 -25.02 -13.16
C ASN A 21 14.03 -23.56 -13.56
N SER A 22 13.45 -22.58 -12.87
CA SER A 22 13.68 -21.15 -13.10
C SER A 22 14.86 -20.61 -12.30
N PRO A 23 15.51 -19.51 -12.76
CA PRO A 23 16.43 -18.72 -11.95
C PRO A 23 15.86 -18.37 -10.57
N GLN A 24 14.60 -17.96 -10.52
CA GLN A 24 13.88 -17.62 -9.30
C GLN A 24 13.87 -18.78 -8.30
N CYS A 25 13.52 -20.01 -8.72
CA CYS A 25 13.52 -21.17 -7.83
C CYS A 25 14.93 -21.51 -7.29
N ALA A 26 15.97 -21.35 -8.11
CA ALA A 26 17.36 -21.56 -7.68
C ALA A 26 17.83 -20.49 -6.69
N PHE A 27 17.46 -19.22 -6.92
CA PHE A 27 17.66 -18.10 -6.00
C PHE A 27 16.93 -18.31 -4.68
N ASP A 28 15.64 -18.66 -4.74
CA ASP A 28 14.82 -18.89 -3.56
C ASP A 28 15.40 -20.00 -2.70
N ARG A 29 15.70 -21.17 -3.29
CA ARG A 29 16.27 -22.30 -2.53
C ARG A 29 17.64 -21.97 -1.93
N MET A 30 18.42 -21.11 -2.58
CA MET A 30 19.64 -20.55 -2.03
C MET A 30 19.38 -19.67 -0.81
N VAL A 31 18.41 -18.74 -0.89
CA VAL A 31 17.96 -17.90 0.23
C VAL A 31 17.47 -18.78 1.39
N GLY A 32 16.60 -19.76 1.13
CA GLY A 32 16.07 -20.66 2.17
C GLY A 32 17.13 -21.46 2.91
N VAL A 33 18.11 -22.03 2.19
CA VAL A 33 19.22 -22.76 2.83
C VAL A 33 20.09 -21.82 3.67
N TRP A 34 20.42 -20.64 3.13
CA TRP A 34 21.42 -19.78 3.76
C TRP A 34 20.84 -18.90 4.89
N PHE A 35 19.69 -18.24 4.68
CA PHE A 35 19.02 -17.42 5.70
C PHE A 35 18.16 -18.21 6.66
N CYS A 36 17.37 -19.14 6.11
CA CYS A 36 16.32 -19.81 6.85
C CYS A 36 16.77 -21.15 7.44
N GLY A 37 18.04 -21.50 7.24
CA GLY A 37 18.65 -22.71 7.77
C GLY A 37 18.02 -23.98 7.20
N CYS A 38 17.38 -23.90 6.02
CA CYS A 38 16.84 -25.09 5.37
C CYS A 38 17.98 -26.11 5.13
N PRO A 39 17.75 -27.40 5.38
CA PRO A 39 18.82 -28.40 5.29
C PRO A 39 19.32 -28.55 3.85
N VAL A 40 20.63 -28.41 3.67
CA VAL A 40 21.31 -28.71 2.39
C VAL A 40 20.99 -30.15 1.96
N PRO A 41 20.55 -30.39 0.71
CA PRO A 41 20.24 -31.74 0.24
C PRO A 41 21.42 -32.72 0.38
N ALA A 42 21.13 -33.93 0.84
CA ALA A 42 22.15 -34.95 1.06
C ALA A 42 22.86 -35.34 -0.24
N GLY A 43 24.16 -35.05 -0.33
CA GLY A 43 24.99 -35.31 -1.51
C GLY A 43 25.54 -34.04 -2.18
N VAL A 44 25.03 -32.85 -1.84
CA VAL A 44 25.64 -31.58 -2.24
C VAL A 44 26.93 -31.38 -1.44
N THR A 45 28.07 -31.62 -2.08
CA THR A 45 29.41 -31.38 -1.53
C THR A 45 30.17 -30.26 -2.25
N GLU A 46 29.62 -29.76 -3.35
CA GLU A 46 30.19 -28.69 -4.15
C GLU A 46 29.67 -27.35 -3.63
N THR A 47 30.53 -26.33 -3.62
CA THR A 47 30.20 -24.95 -3.27
C THR A 47 30.42 -24.09 -4.50
N CYS A 48 29.50 -23.16 -4.75
CA CYS A 48 29.63 -22.17 -5.79
C CYS A 48 30.61 -21.07 -5.35
N THR A 49 31.45 -20.60 -6.26
CA THR A 49 32.29 -19.41 -6.05
C THR A 49 31.60 -18.19 -6.64
N LEU A 50 31.45 -17.13 -5.84
CA LEU A 50 30.75 -15.89 -6.21
C LEU A 50 31.26 -15.26 -7.52
N CYS A 51 32.58 -15.12 -7.66
CA CYS A 51 33.19 -14.54 -8.85
C CYS A 51 33.43 -15.52 -10.01
N GLY A 52 33.07 -16.80 -9.84
CA GLY A 52 33.09 -17.80 -10.89
C GLY A 52 34.44 -18.13 -11.53
N ASP A 53 35.57 -17.68 -10.96
CA ASP A 53 36.90 -18.10 -11.40
C ASP A 53 37.19 -19.54 -10.93
N ASP A 54 37.86 -20.33 -11.78
CA ASP A 54 38.10 -21.76 -11.57
C ASP A 54 38.90 -22.05 -10.27
N ASP A 55 39.67 -21.08 -9.79
CA ASP A 55 40.50 -21.17 -8.58
C ASP A 55 39.80 -20.60 -7.32
N GLY A 56 38.68 -19.86 -7.45
CA GLY A 56 37.97 -19.22 -6.33
C GLY A 56 38.77 -18.12 -5.62
N THR A 57 39.56 -17.35 -6.37
CA THR A 57 40.52 -16.35 -5.87
C THR A 57 40.27 -14.93 -6.36
N ALA A 58 39.31 -14.73 -7.26
CA ALA A 58 39.02 -13.41 -7.81
C ALA A 58 38.51 -12.48 -6.69
N PRO A 59 39.09 -11.27 -6.54
CA PRO A 59 38.71 -10.36 -5.47
C PRO A 59 37.29 -9.83 -5.67
N PHE A 60 36.58 -9.67 -4.56
CA PHE A 60 35.26 -9.04 -4.48
C PHE A 60 35.20 -8.13 -3.25
N ASN A 61 34.21 -7.25 -3.21
CA ASN A 61 33.98 -6.34 -2.10
C ASN A 61 33.22 -7.04 -0.98
N ALA A 62 33.95 -7.79 -0.16
CA ALA A 62 33.43 -8.64 0.91
C ALA A 62 32.51 -7.92 1.90
N GLU A 63 32.77 -6.64 2.22
CA GLU A 63 32.02 -5.86 3.21
C GLU A 63 30.74 -5.22 2.64
N LYS A 64 30.50 -5.32 1.33
CA LYS A 64 29.36 -4.67 0.67
C LYS A 64 28.05 -5.37 1.02
N THR A 65 27.13 -4.63 1.62
CA THR A 65 25.78 -5.09 2.00
C THR A 65 24.81 -4.97 0.84
N PHE A 66 23.99 -6.00 0.58
CA PHE A 66 22.87 -5.91 -0.36
C PHE A 66 21.81 -4.90 0.12
N PRO A 67 21.00 -4.31 -0.78
CA PRO A 67 19.91 -3.42 -0.39
C PRO A 67 18.99 -4.08 0.65
N ASP A 68 18.44 -3.25 1.55
CA ASP A 68 17.45 -3.63 2.57
C ASP A 68 17.80 -4.84 3.47
N SER A 69 19.08 -5.20 3.55
CA SER A 69 19.52 -6.39 4.30
C SER A 69 20.90 -6.22 4.94
N ASP A 70 21.10 -6.85 6.10
CA ASP A 70 22.39 -6.91 6.81
C ASP A 70 23.40 -7.87 6.14
N VAL A 71 23.24 -8.11 4.83
CA VAL A 71 23.77 -9.26 4.10
C VAL A 71 24.97 -8.82 3.31
N THR A 72 26.15 -9.29 3.70
CA THR A 72 27.37 -8.92 3.00
C THR A 72 27.68 -9.89 1.85
N CYS A 73 28.41 -9.42 0.85
CA CYS A 73 28.98 -10.28 -0.18
C CYS A 73 29.86 -11.40 0.38
N GLN A 74 30.49 -11.20 1.55
CA GLN A 74 31.24 -12.24 2.27
C GLN A 74 30.34 -13.39 2.71
N ASP A 75 29.10 -13.13 3.10
CA ASP A 75 28.21 -14.17 3.60
C ASP A 75 27.70 -15.09 2.48
N ILE A 76 27.63 -14.60 1.24
CA ILE A 76 27.26 -15.37 0.04
C ILE A 76 28.44 -15.96 -0.73
N GLU A 77 29.70 -15.73 -0.30
CA GLU A 77 30.91 -16.17 -1.03
C GLU A 77 30.90 -17.66 -1.37
N SER A 78 30.41 -18.49 -0.45
CA SER A 78 30.56 -19.95 -0.44
C SER A 78 29.24 -20.71 -0.23
N ILE A 79 28.23 -20.35 -1.02
CA ILE A 79 26.93 -21.04 -0.98
C ILE A 79 27.03 -22.46 -1.57
N PRO A 80 26.45 -23.49 -0.92
CA PRO A 80 26.39 -24.85 -1.48
C PRO A 80 25.68 -24.89 -2.84
N ALA A 81 26.15 -25.72 -3.76
CA ALA A 81 25.55 -25.92 -5.08
C ALA A 81 24.27 -26.76 -5.00
N ILE A 82 23.22 -26.20 -4.37
CA ILE A 82 21.95 -26.86 -3.99
C ILE A 82 21.28 -27.53 -5.20
N ASP A 83 21.36 -26.89 -6.37
CA ASP A 83 20.90 -27.36 -7.67
C ASP A 83 22.05 -27.42 -8.69
N GLY A 84 23.28 -27.66 -8.21
CA GLY A 84 24.49 -27.73 -9.02
C GLY A 84 24.76 -26.44 -9.79
N ASP A 85 25.04 -26.57 -11.09
CA ASP A 85 25.31 -25.48 -12.03
C ASP A 85 24.21 -24.39 -12.07
N ALA A 86 22.96 -24.70 -11.68
CA ALA A 86 21.90 -23.70 -11.64
C ALA A 86 22.13 -22.70 -10.49
N THR A 87 22.30 -23.18 -9.26
CA THR A 87 22.66 -22.33 -8.11
C THR A 87 23.95 -21.56 -8.38
N CYS A 88 24.97 -22.19 -8.96
CA CYS A 88 26.23 -21.50 -9.24
C CYS A 88 26.14 -20.47 -10.37
N ARG A 89 25.15 -20.58 -11.26
CA ARG A 89 24.88 -19.56 -12.27
C ARG A 89 24.19 -18.34 -11.67
N GLU A 90 23.18 -18.55 -10.83
CA GLU A 90 22.48 -17.45 -10.16
C GLU A 90 23.35 -16.77 -9.10
N LEU A 91 24.22 -17.49 -8.39
CA LEU A 91 25.20 -16.84 -7.51
C LEU A 91 26.15 -15.92 -8.29
N ARG A 92 26.55 -16.32 -9.51
CA ARG A 92 27.44 -15.50 -10.35
C ARG A 92 26.78 -14.23 -10.88
N THR A 93 25.44 -14.16 -10.98
CA THR A 93 24.77 -12.90 -11.35
C THR A 93 24.88 -11.87 -10.21
N MET A 94 24.99 -12.32 -8.96
CA MET A 94 25.30 -11.47 -7.80
C MET A 94 26.78 -11.08 -7.68
N GLY A 95 27.69 -11.85 -8.31
CA GLY A 95 29.11 -11.52 -8.39
C GLY A 95 29.34 -10.13 -8.99
N ASP A 96 28.45 -9.70 -9.88
CA ASP A 96 28.35 -8.33 -10.37
C ASP A 96 28.19 -7.35 -9.21
N TYR A 97 27.10 -7.43 -8.43
CA TYR A 97 26.86 -6.53 -7.28
C TYR A 97 28.09 -6.38 -6.38
N CYS A 98 28.72 -7.52 -6.08
CA CYS A 98 29.89 -7.69 -5.24
C CYS A 98 31.24 -7.30 -5.87
N GLU A 99 31.26 -6.67 -7.05
CA GLU A 99 32.46 -6.11 -7.69
C GLU A 99 33.49 -7.17 -8.15
N CYS A 100 33.04 -8.37 -8.50
CA CYS A 100 33.89 -9.37 -9.14
C CYS A 100 34.49 -8.84 -10.47
N PRO A 101 35.77 -9.13 -10.79
CA PRO A 101 36.48 -8.56 -11.94
C PRO A 101 36.02 -9.09 -13.31
N PHE A 102 35.26 -10.18 -13.32
CA PHE A 102 34.68 -10.80 -14.53
C PHE A 102 33.16 -10.66 -14.59
N ALA A 103 32.61 -9.73 -13.80
CA ALA A 103 31.21 -9.36 -13.80
C ALA A 103 30.69 -9.07 -15.21
N GLY A 104 29.40 -9.32 -15.40
CA GLY A 104 28.66 -8.91 -16.58
C GLY A 104 28.63 -7.39 -16.77
N GLU A 105 28.15 -6.98 -17.94
CA GLU A 105 27.62 -5.62 -18.04
C GLU A 105 26.35 -5.57 -17.16
N ARG A 106 26.28 -4.63 -16.21
CA ARG A 106 25.12 -4.46 -15.31
C ARG A 106 24.06 -3.55 -15.91
N CYS A 107 22.92 -3.43 -15.23
CA CYS A 107 22.08 -2.26 -15.42
C CYS A 107 22.81 -0.99 -14.92
N SER A 108 22.67 0.08 -15.69
CA SER A 108 23.17 1.40 -15.35
C SER A 108 22.00 2.37 -15.48
N MET A 109 21.68 3.09 -14.41
CA MET A 109 20.72 4.18 -14.46
C MET A 109 21.19 5.28 -15.45
N CYS A 110 22.49 5.53 -15.52
CA CYS A 110 23.06 6.56 -16.38
C CYS A 110 23.37 6.04 -17.80
N PRO A 111 22.86 6.68 -18.87
CA PRO A 111 23.20 6.35 -20.24
C PRO A 111 24.70 6.52 -20.52
N GLY A 112 25.39 5.41 -20.82
CA GLY A 112 26.84 5.39 -21.01
C GLY A 112 27.65 5.04 -19.75
N GLY A 113 26.98 4.71 -18.64
CA GLY A 113 27.62 4.36 -17.37
C GLY A 113 27.93 5.57 -16.48
N GLY A 114 28.53 5.28 -15.33
CA GLY A 114 28.86 6.26 -14.29
C GLY A 114 27.73 6.49 -13.30
N ASP A 115 28.07 7.09 -12.16
CA ASP A 115 27.15 7.29 -11.04
C ASP A 115 26.33 8.59 -11.19
N PRO A 116 25.10 8.64 -10.64
CA PRO A 116 24.29 9.86 -10.58
C PRO A 116 24.99 10.97 -9.76
N ILE A 117 24.77 12.24 -10.12
CA ILE A 117 25.27 13.38 -9.34
C ILE A 117 24.48 13.56 -8.03
N TYR A 118 23.22 13.10 -7.97
CA TYR A 118 22.31 13.28 -6.84
C TYR A 118 21.81 11.94 -6.25
N PRO A 119 22.69 11.03 -5.77
CA PRO A 119 22.29 9.72 -5.26
C PRO A 119 21.33 9.82 -4.05
N ASN A 120 21.49 10.83 -3.20
CA ASN A 120 20.64 10.99 -2.00
C ASN A 120 19.31 11.72 -2.26
N ARG A 121 18.95 12.01 -3.53
CA ARG A 121 17.68 12.66 -3.88
C ARG A 121 16.55 11.63 -3.82
N THR A 122 15.43 11.98 -3.18
CA THR A 122 14.28 11.10 -2.98
C THR A 122 13.15 11.40 -3.95
N PHE A 123 12.50 10.38 -4.49
CA PHE A 123 11.30 10.51 -5.32
C PHE A 123 10.10 10.93 -4.46
N LEU A 124 9.37 11.98 -4.87
CA LEU A 124 8.25 12.51 -4.06
C LEU A 124 7.04 11.56 -4.00
N THR A 125 6.86 10.67 -4.98
CA THR A 125 5.75 9.70 -5.02
C THR A 125 5.99 8.44 -4.18
N THR A 126 7.24 7.98 -4.05
CA THR A 126 7.58 6.72 -3.36
C THR A 126 8.39 6.90 -2.09
N GLY A 127 9.00 8.07 -1.87
CA GLY A 127 9.97 8.32 -0.80
C GLY A 127 11.36 7.74 -1.05
N GLU A 128 11.52 6.84 -2.03
CA GLU A 128 12.76 6.14 -2.30
C GLU A 128 13.87 7.04 -2.82
N SER A 129 15.14 6.67 -2.59
CA SER A 129 16.30 7.45 -3.06
C SER A 129 16.84 6.99 -4.41
N CYS A 130 17.46 7.92 -5.14
CA CYS A 130 18.23 7.60 -6.35
C CYS A 130 19.33 6.55 -6.09
N GLN A 131 19.92 6.51 -4.89
CA GLN A 131 20.89 5.51 -4.47
C GLN A 131 20.24 4.13 -4.32
N TYR A 132 19.08 4.05 -3.68
CA TYR A 132 18.32 2.80 -3.53
C TYR A 132 17.98 2.18 -4.89
N ILE A 133 17.43 2.97 -5.81
CA ILE A 133 17.16 2.53 -7.19
C ILE A 133 18.46 2.16 -7.92
N LEU A 134 19.56 2.89 -7.71
CA LEU A 134 20.86 2.54 -8.28
C LEU A 134 21.37 1.19 -7.76
N ASP A 135 21.22 0.90 -6.47
CA ASP A 135 21.71 -0.35 -5.88
C ASP A 135 20.87 -1.56 -6.32
N ILE A 136 19.55 -1.40 -6.49
CA ILE A 136 18.68 -2.41 -7.14
C ILE A 136 19.16 -2.67 -8.58
N LEU A 137 19.40 -1.62 -9.36
CA LEU A 137 19.89 -1.76 -10.73
C LEU A 137 21.29 -2.39 -10.77
N TYR A 138 22.18 -2.06 -9.83
CA TYR A 138 23.50 -2.67 -9.71
C TYR A 138 23.49 -4.12 -9.21
N ALA A 139 22.39 -4.57 -8.59
CA ALA A 139 22.14 -5.98 -8.27
C ALA A 139 21.49 -6.74 -9.45
N SER A 140 20.98 -6.02 -10.45
CA SER A 140 20.20 -6.60 -11.55
C SER A 140 21.05 -6.96 -12.78
N PRO A 141 20.87 -8.17 -13.37
CA PRO A 141 21.49 -8.54 -14.64
C PRO A 141 21.06 -7.61 -15.78
N ARG A 142 21.94 -7.34 -16.75
CA ARG A 142 21.59 -6.45 -17.88
C ARG A 142 20.44 -6.93 -18.78
N SER A 143 20.11 -8.22 -18.75
CA SER A 143 18.89 -8.73 -19.41
C SER A 143 17.61 -8.14 -18.81
N ASP A 144 17.65 -7.71 -17.55
CA ASP A 144 16.47 -7.50 -16.72
C ASP A 144 16.24 -6.02 -16.42
N CYS A 145 17.13 -5.11 -16.86
CA CYS A 145 16.94 -3.65 -16.72
C CYS A 145 15.62 -3.15 -17.30
N GLY A 146 15.15 -3.82 -18.36
CA GLY A 146 13.86 -3.54 -19.00
C GLY A 146 12.64 -3.95 -18.18
N GLN A 147 12.82 -4.57 -17.00
CA GLN A 147 11.75 -4.91 -16.04
C GLN A 147 11.67 -3.90 -14.89
N TYR A 148 12.81 -3.37 -14.43
CA TYR A 148 12.87 -2.43 -13.30
C TYR A 148 12.67 -0.95 -13.69
N VAL A 149 12.93 -0.59 -14.95
CA VAL A 149 12.86 0.80 -15.43
C VAL A 149 11.57 1.20 -16.19
N PRO A 150 10.76 0.31 -16.82
CA PRO A 150 9.87 0.72 -17.93
C PRO A 150 8.64 1.52 -17.52
N ASP A 151 8.06 1.28 -16.33
CA ASP A 151 6.71 1.77 -15.97
C ASP A 151 6.72 2.97 -15.03
N MET A 152 7.90 3.45 -14.64
CA MET A 152 8.00 4.61 -13.76
C MET A 152 7.85 5.90 -14.59
N MET A 153 6.86 6.73 -14.24
CA MET A 153 6.41 7.90 -15.01
C MET A 153 7.36 9.12 -14.99
N ILE A 154 8.65 8.90 -14.73
CA ILE A 154 9.69 9.92 -14.50
C ILE A 154 10.97 9.49 -15.23
N ASP A 155 11.74 10.42 -15.76
CA ASP A 155 13.09 10.16 -16.24
C ASP A 155 14.09 10.11 -15.07
N PHE A 156 14.30 8.91 -14.53
CA PHE A 156 15.25 8.61 -13.44
C PHE A 156 16.65 9.14 -13.72
N ALA A 157 17.10 8.99 -14.96
CA ALA A 157 18.46 9.34 -15.32
C ALA A 157 18.67 10.86 -15.20
N SER A 158 17.76 11.68 -15.73
CA SER A 158 17.85 13.13 -15.52
C SER A 158 17.50 13.56 -14.09
N TYR A 159 16.53 12.91 -13.42
CA TYR A 159 16.14 13.24 -12.05
C TYR A 159 17.29 13.06 -11.06
N CYS A 160 18.01 11.95 -11.16
CA CYS A 160 19.19 11.64 -10.35
C CYS A 160 20.46 12.36 -10.85
N GLY A 161 20.38 13.11 -11.95
CA GLY A 161 21.48 13.93 -12.46
C GLY A 161 22.57 13.13 -13.16
N CYS A 162 22.21 12.14 -13.97
CA CYS A 162 23.15 11.37 -14.77
C CYS A 162 23.86 12.23 -15.84
N PRO A 163 25.16 12.02 -16.10
CA PRO A 163 25.89 12.78 -17.13
C PRO A 163 25.23 12.67 -18.52
N ASN A 164 25.20 13.80 -19.24
CA ASN A 164 24.63 13.93 -20.60
C ASN A 164 23.11 13.66 -20.71
N THR A 165 22.39 13.54 -19.60
CA THR A 165 20.93 13.53 -19.59
C THR A 165 20.37 14.94 -19.40
N LEU A 166 19.15 15.16 -19.88
CA LEU A 166 18.44 16.43 -19.75
C LEU A 166 17.00 16.11 -19.35
N ALA A 167 16.44 16.90 -18.44
CA ALA A 167 15.05 16.77 -18.04
C ALA A 167 14.14 16.86 -19.29
N PRO A 168 13.19 15.93 -19.47
CA PRO A 168 12.30 15.91 -20.63
C PRO A 168 11.43 17.17 -20.72
N ARG A 169 11.09 17.79 -19.58
CA ARG A 169 10.27 19.02 -19.49
C ARG A 169 8.95 18.88 -20.26
N THR A 170 8.37 17.70 -20.16
CA THR A 170 7.07 17.32 -20.70
C THR A 170 5.91 17.66 -19.76
N CYS A 171 6.22 18.07 -18.53
CA CYS A 171 5.26 18.56 -17.55
C CYS A 171 5.80 19.85 -16.90
N ASP A 172 4.97 20.89 -16.86
CA ASP A 172 5.16 22.08 -16.01
C ASP A 172 4.17 21.97 -14.86
N LEU A 173 4.57 22.17 -13.59
CA LEU A 173 3.65 21.98 -12.44
C LEU A 173 2.40 22.87 -12.51
N CYS A 174 2.55 24.11 -12.98
CA CYS A 174 1.44 25.05 -13.11
C CYS A 174 0.93 25.06 -14.56
N PRO A 175 -0.35 24.75 -14.81
CA PRO A 175 -0.96 24.83 -16.14
C PRO A 175 -0.89 26.24 -16.78
N ASP A 176 -1.11 26.30 -18.10
CA ASP A 176 -1.05 27.54 -18.88
C ASP A 176 -1.92 28.68 -18.28
N GLY A 177 -1.26 29.77 -17.90
CA GLY A 177 -1.88 30.95 -17.30
C GLY A 177 -1.81 31.02 -15.78
N MET A 178 -1.51 29.90 -15.12
CA MET A 178 -1.11 29.89 -13.72
C MET A 178 0.39 30.17 -13.58
N THR A 179 0.80 30.58 -12.38
CA THR A 179 2.21 30.81 -12.01
C THR A 179 2.49 30.20 -10.65
N LEU A 180 3.72 29.80 -10.36
CA LEU A 180 4.07 29.30 -9.04
C LEU A 180 3.85 30.38 -7.98
N GLY A 181 3.16 30.01 -6.89
CA GLY A 181 2.92 30.86 -5.73
C GLY A 181 4.15 30.97 -4.83
N ASP A 182 4.02 30.59 -3.55
CA ASP A 182 5.18 30.50 -2.66
C ASP A 182 5.90 29.15 -2.87
N PRO A 183 7.12 29.11 -3.45
CA PRO A 183 7.87 27.87 -3.62
C PRO A 183 8.24 27.22 -2.28
N SER A 184 8.19 27.95 -1.17
CA SER A 184 8.54 27.46 0.18
C SER A 184 7.35 26.87 0.93
N LYS A 185 6.14 26.94 0.36
CA LYS A 185 4.94 26.33 0.95
C LYS A 185 5.11 24.81 0.96
N GLU A 186 4.96 24.18 2.12
CA GLU A 186 4.86 22.73 2.24
C GLU A 186 3.53 22.23 1.65
N VAL A 187 3.57 21.14 0.90
CA VAL A 187 2.38 20.50 0.30
C VAL A 187 1.75 19.55 1.31
N MET A 188 0.44 19.63 1.53
CA MET A 188 -0.23 18.88 2.60
C MET A 188 -0.10 17.36 2.42
N LEU A 189 -0.15 16.90 1.18
CA LEU A 189 -0.10 15.49 0.78
C LEU A 189 1.32 14.89 0.81
N ALA A 190 2.37 15.71 0.90
CA ALA A 190 3.75 15.26 0.97
C ALA A 190 4.53 16.02 2.07
N PRO A 191 4.33 15.66 3.35
CA PRO A 191 4.93 16.38 4.47
C PRO A 191 6.45 16.50 4.37
N GLY A 192 6.95 17.75 4.43
CA GLY A 192 8.37 18.07 4.27
C GLY A 192 8.85 18.28 2.83
N ALA A 193 7.99 18.08 1.83
CA ALA A 193 8.21 18.53 0.45
C ALA A 193 7.53 19.88 0.22
N THR A 194 8.19 20.76 -0.52
CA THR A 194 7.70 22.11 -0.85
C THR A 194 7.21 22.22 -2.29
N CYS A 195 6.42 23.24 -2.59
CA CYS A 195 6.02 23.55 -3.95
C CYS A 195 7.21 23.72 -4.92
N GLY A 196 8.36 24.22 -4.45
CA GLY A 196 9.59 24.29 -5.23
C GLY A 196 10.21 22.92 -5.55
N ASP A 197 10.06 21.94 -4.65
CA ASP A 197 10.49 20.56 -4.89
C ASP A 197 9.59 19.92 -5.95
N PHE A 198 8.27 20.12 -5.89
CA PHE A 198 7.34 19.64 -6.91
C PHE A 198 7.53 20.28 -8.28
N VAL A 199 7.89 21.57 -8.38
CA VAL A 199 8.30 22.18 -9.66
C VAL A 199 9.53 21.51 -10.23
N THR A 200 10.54 21.27 -9.38
CA THR A 200 11.74 20.56 -9.80
C THR A 200 11.42 19.14 -10.25
N TYR A 201 10.52 18.45 -9.54
CA TYR A 201 10.06 17.10 -9.85
C TYR A 201 9.32 17.04 -11.19
N ALA A 202 8.43 18.01 -11.45
CA ALA A 202 7.62 18.08 -12.66
C ALA A 202 8.46 18.14 -13.94
N GLU A 203 9.60 18.86 -13.94
CA GLU A 203 10.51 18.89 -15.10
C GLU A 203 10.96 17.49 -15.56
N HIS A 204 10.96 16.50 -14.66
CA HIS A 204 11.40 15.13 -14.90
C HIS A 204 10.26 14.13 -15.20
N ILE A 205 8.99 14.53 -15.10
CA ILE A 205 7.84 13.65 -15.37
C ILE A 205 7.73 13.37 -16.88
N THR A 206 7.75 12.10 -17.25
CA THR A 206 7.56 11.59 -18.62
C THR A 206 6.13 11.11 -18.88
N GLY A 207 5.42 10.65 -17.84
CA GLY A 207 4.07 10.11 -17.95
C GLY A 207 2.99 11.19 -17.86
N ALA A 208 2.11 11.25 -18.86
CA ALA A 208 0.99 12.21 -18.88
C ALA A 208 0.01 12.01 -17.70
N GLN A 209 -0.15 10.77 -17.21
CA GLN A 209 -1.00 10.43 -16.06
C GLN A 209 -0.48 11.10 -14.77
N LEU A 210 0.80 10.93 -14.44
CA LEU A 210 1.41 11.61 -13.29
C LEU A 210 1.42 13.14 -13.45
N CYS A 211 1.56 13.65 -14.68
CA CYS A 211 1.45 15.09 -14.92
C CYS A 211 0.03 15.62 -14.64
N GLY A 212 -1.01 14.90 -15.09
CA GLY A 212 -2.42 15.23 -14.82
C GLY A 212 -2.69 15.26 -13.31
N PHE A 213 -2.29 14.22 -12.58
CA PHE A 213 -2.37 14.19 -11.12
C PHE A 213 -1.68 15.39 -10.44
N MET A 214 -0.49 15.80 -10.93
CA MET A 214 0.21 16.98 -10.42
C MET A 214 -0.55 18.29 -10.70
N HIS A 215 -1.27 18.38 -11.83
CA HIS A 215 -2.13 19.53 -12.16
C HIS A 215 -3.42 19.56 -11.34
N GLU A 216 -4.06 18.41 -11.14
CA GLU A 216 -5.34 18.29 -10.43
C GLU A 216 -5.16 18.51 -8.93
N VAL A 217 -4.05 18.06 -8.37
CA VAL A 217 -3.86 17.98 -6.91
C VAL A 217 -2.83 19.00 -6.41
N VAL A 218 -1.61 18.94 -6.92
CA VAL A 218 -0.49 19.75 -6.39
C VAL A 218 -0.55 21.20 -6.90
N ALA A 219 -1.01 21.43 -8.12
CA ALA A 219 -1.11 22.79 -8.67
C ALA A 219 -2.17 23.64 -7.93
N LEU A 220 -3.27 23.05 -7.43
CA LEU A 220 -4.25 23.76 -6.60
C LEU A 220 -3.64 24.29 -5.30
N GLU A 221 -2.65 23.57 -4.74
CA GLU A 221 -1.91 24.02 -3.56
C GLU A 221 -0.79 25.03 -3.87
N CYS A 222 -0.11 24.86 -5.01
CA CYS A 222 1.17 25.51 -5.30
C CYS A 222 1.12 26.65 -6.30
N CYS A 223 0.09 26.71 -7.14
CA CYS A 223 -0.02 27.66 -8.24
C CYS A 223 -1.07 28.74 -7.96
N VAL A 224 -0.87 29.91 -8.55
CA VAL A 224 -1.72 31.10 -8.40
C VAL A 224 -1.99 31.74 -9.77
N GLY A 225 -3.19 32.28 -9.91
CA GLY A 225 -3.71 32.84 -11.17
C GLY A 225 -4.78 31.95 -11.79
N SER A 226 -5.53 32.51 -12.73
CA SER A 226 -6.63 31.82 -13.42
C SER A 226 -6.12 31.20 -14.73
N PRO A 227 -6.51 29.96 -15.08
CA PRO A 227 -6.02 29.31 -16.29
C PRO A 227 -6.44 30.11 -17.53
N SER A 228 -5.47 30.41 -18.40
CA SER A 228 -5.60 31.36 -19.53
C SER A 228 -6.32 30.74 -20.74
N GLY A 229 -7.50 30.21 -20.46
CA GLY A 229 -8.33 29.44 -21.39
C GLY A 229 -9.73 29.16 -20.86
N SER A 230 -10.04 29.46 -19.59
CA SER A 230 -11.42 29.41 -19.10
C SER A 230 -12.29 30.31 -19.96
N SER A 231 -13.25 29.70 -20.65
CA SER A 231 -14.06 30.39 -21.63
C SER A 231 -14.90 31.47 -20.93
N THR A 232 -15.27 32.54 -21.65
CA THR A 232 -16.06 33.63 -21.08
C THR A 232 -17.50 33.20 -20.80
N HIS A 233 -17.68 32.49 -19.68
CA HIS A 233 -18.95 32.44 -18.96
C HIS A 233 -19.29 33.87 -18.47
N GLY A 234 -20.57 34.09 -18.22
CA GLY A 234 -21.14 35.43 -18.11
C GLY A 234 -20.50 36.33 -17.04
N THR A 235 -20.69 37.63 -17.19
CA THR A 235 -20.27 38.64 -16.20
C THR A 235 -20.72 38.26 -14.80
N VAL A 236 -19.76 38.25 -13.87
CA VAL A 236 -19.93 37.92 -12.44
C VAL A 236 -20.83 38.96 -11.74
N GLU A 237 -22.13 38.76 -11.84
CA GLU A 237 -23.11 39.15 -10.82
C GLU A 237 -23.73 37.86 -10.31
N ASP A 238 -23.55 37.59 -9.02
CA ASP A 238 -23.99 36.40 -8.28
C ASP A 238 -23.35 35.06 -8.73
N CYS A 239 -22.05 34.89 -8.46
CA CYS A 239 -21.52 33.55 -8.25
C CYS A 239 -22.26 32.91 -7.07
N SER A 240 -22.90 31.78 -7.35
CA SER A 240 -23.65 30.97 -6.42
C SER A 240 -23.39 29.52 -6.80
N PHE A 241 -23.25 28.66 -5.79
CA PHE A 241 -23.02 27.23 -5.98
C PHE A 241 -24.07 26.59 -6.91
N CYS A 242 -25.33 26.99 -6.78
CA CYS A 242 -26.31 26.80 -7.84
C CYS A 242 -26.26 27.99 -8.80
N GLY A 243 -25.98 27.75 -10.09
CA GLY A 243 -25.70 28.79 -11.10
C GLY A 243 -26.85 29.76 -11.45
N ASP A 244 -27.97 29.72 -10.72
CA ASP A 244 -29.12 30.62 -10.80
C ASP A 244 -29.32 31.48 -9.53
N GLY A 245 -28.42 31.39 -8.54
CA GLY A 245 -28.55 32.07 -7.26
C GLY A 245 -29.45 31.36 -6.23
N SER A 246 -29.94 30.15 -6.53
CA SER A 246 -30.81 29.41 -5.62
C SER A 246 -30.05 28.66 -4.52
N SER A 247 -30.77 28.30 -3.45
CA SER A 247 -30.26 27.39 -2.42
C SER A 247 -30.29 25.95 -2.90
N VAL A 248 -29.24 25.18 -2.57
CA VAL A 248 -29.21 23.71 -2.67
C VAL A 248 -30.48 23.09 -2.06
N ALA A 249 -31.06 22.09 -2.74
CA ALA A 249 -32.24 21.38 -2.22
C ALA A 249 -31.89 20.44 -1.06
N TYR A 250 -30.63 19.98 -0.99
CA TYR A 250 -30.16 19.01 0.01
C TYR A 250 -29.03 19.59 0.89
N PRO A 251 -29.29 20.66 1.67
CA PRO A 251 -28.25 21.37 2.43
C PRO A 251 -27.46 20.47 3.40
N ASP A 252 -28.12 19.49 4.02
CA ASP A 252 -27.50 18.67 5.06
C ASP A 252 -26.72 17.46 4.51
N ARG A 253 -26.75 17.19 3.19
CA ARG A 253 -25.99 16.07 2.59
C ARG A 253 -24.49 16.28 2.78
N SER A 254 -23.82 15.25 3.29
CA SER A 254 -22.35 15.24 3.39
C SER A 254 -21.72 14.88 2.05
N ILE A 255 -20.54 15.42 1.80
CA ILE A 255 -19.82 15.30 0.55
C ILE A 255 -18.57 14.44 0.76
N VAL A 256 -18.45 13.39 -0.06
CA VAL A 256 -17.43 12.34 0.04
C VAL A 256 -16.02 12.93 -0.11
N GLY A 257 -15.04 12.37 0.60
CA GLY A 257 -13.62 12.74 0.49
C GLY A 257 -13.25 14.08 1.16
N ILE A 258 -14.16 15.06 1.23
CA ILE A 258 -13.84 16.43 1.69
C ILE A 258 -14.50 16.86 3.01
N ASN A 259 -15.23 15.97 3.68
CA ASN A 259 -15.79 16.16 5.04
C ASN A 259 -16.49 17.52 5.26
N THR A 260 -17.38 17.88 4.34
CA THR A 260 -18.20 19.09 4.41
C THR A 260 -19.62 18.78 3.95
N THR A 261 -20.59 19.65 4.24
CA THR A 261 -21.97 19.54 3.76
C THR A 261 -22.23 20.41 2.53
N CYS A 262 -23.27 20.09 1.76
CA CYS A 262 -23.77 20.93 0.67
C CYS A 262 -24.10 22.36 1.12
N ALA A 263 -24.61 22.56 2.35
CA ALA A 263 -24.83 23.88 2.92
C ALA A 263 -23.54 24.63 3.20
N GLU A 264 -22.55 23.98 3.81
CA GLU A 264 -21.23 24.56 4.05
C GLU A 264 -20.57 24.94 2.73
N LEU A 265 -20.55 24.02 1.75
CA LEU A 265 -19.96 24.22 0.42
C LEU A 265 -20.64 25.39 -0.33
N ALA A 266 -21.97 25.45 -0.31
CA ALA A 266 -22.74 26.55 -0.89
C ALA A 266 -22.63 27.88 -0.11
N SER A 267 -22.21 27.84 1.16
CA SER A 267 -22.00 29.03 2.01
C SER A 267 -20.57 29.56 2.02
N ARG A 268 -19.61 28.82 1.45
CA ARG A 268 -18.21 29.27 1.38
C ARG A 268 -18.16 30.61 0.64
N PRO A 269 -17.52 31.65 1.22
CA PRO A 269 -17.36 32.91 0.52
C PRO A 269 -16.51 32.66 -0.72
N ILE A 270 -17.12 32.84 -1.89
CA ILE A 270 -16.48 32.54 -3.17
C ILE A 270 -15.37 33.58 -3.38
N GLU A 271 -14.13 33.18 -3.13
CA GLU A 271 -12.95 33.91 -3.57
C GLU A 271 -12.90 33.90 -5.12
N SER A 272 -12.19 34.85 -5.73
CA SER A 272 -12.56 35.42 -7.04
C SER A 272 -12.49 34.52 -8.29
N ASP A 273 -12.23 33.22 -8.16
CA ASP A 273 -12.37 32.21 -9.23
C ASP A 273 -13.47 31.20 -8.85
N CYS A 274 -14.69 31.47 -9.30
CA CYS A 274 -15.90 30.72 -8.93
C CYS A 274 -15.98 29.30 -9.51
N HIS A 275 -15.04 28.91 -10.38
CA HIS A 275 -14.94 27.57 -10.95
C HIS A 275 -13.88 26.73 -10.20
N SER A 276 -12.65 27.22 -10.04
CA SER A 276 -11.53 26.42 -9.50
C SER A 276 -11.68 25.96 -8.04
N THR A 277 -12.59 26.56 -7.27
CA THR A 277 -12.86 26.14 -5.88
C THR A 277 -13.81 24.95 -5.80
N TYR A 278 -14.58 24.69 -6.86
CA TYR A 278 -15.50 23.57 -6.97
C TYR A 278 -14.95 22.46 -7.91
N ASP A 279 -14.22 22.85 -8.98
CA ASP A 279 -13.41 22.00 -9.89
C ASP A 279 -12.24 21.23 -9.19
N THR A 280 -12.31 21.01 -7.87
CA THR A 280 -11.48 20.02 -7.14
C THR A 280 -11.75 18.60 -7.64
N GLU A 281 -10.90 17.62 -7.29
CA GLU A 281 -10.99 16.20 -7.69
C GLU A 281 -12.41 15.60 -7.64
N LEU A 282 -13.25 16.12 -6.75
CA LEU A 282 -14.63 15.69 -6.61
C LEU A 282 -15.50 16.02 -7.83
N ASP A 283 -15.41 17.21 -8.44
CA ASP A 283 -16.23 17.55 -9.63
C ASP A 283 -15.80 16.74 -10.89
N LEU A 284 -14.57 16.20 -10.91
CA LEU A 284 -14.14 15.22 -11.92
C LEU A 284 -14.85 13.87 -11.75
N LEU A 285 -15.23 13.52 -10.52
CA LEU A 285 -15.90 12.25 -10.18
C LEU A 285 -17.42 12.40 -10.02
N LEU A 286 -17.93 13.59 -9.68
CA LEU A 286 -19.26 13.80 -9.12
C LEU A 286 -19.73 15.23 -9.38
N ASP A 287 -20.80 15.42 -10.16
CA ASP A 287 -21.45 16.72 -10.30
C ASP A 287 -22.03 17.18 -8.94
N THR A 288 -21.28 18.04 -8.24
CA THR A 288 -21.70 18.52 -6.91
C THR A 288 -23.00 19.33 -6.97
N GLY A 289 -23.27 19.99 -8.10
CA GLY A 289 -24.51 20.72 -8.35
C GLY A 289 -25.74 19.80 -8.41
N ILE A 290 -25.64 18.67 -9.12
CA ILE A 290 -26.69 17.63 -9.15
C ILE A 290 -26.81 16.96 -7.78
N TYR A 291 -25.69 16.54 -7.17
CA TYR A 291 -25.67 15.83 -5.89
C TYR A 291 -26.33 16.62 -4.75
N CYS A 292 -26.04 17.93 -4.67
CA CYS A 292 -26.63 18.85 -3.71
C CYS A 292 -28.02 19.39 -4.14
N GLY A 293 -28.50 19.03 -5.32
CA GLY A 293 -29.85 19.31 -5.79
C GLY A 293 -30.08 20.76 -6.21
N CYS A 294 -29.20 21.31 -7.04
CA CYS A 294 -29.42 22.63 -7.65
C CYS A 294 -30.57 22.58 -8.68
N PRO A 295 -31.60 23.46 -8.59
CA PRO A 295 -32.81 23.42 -9.42
C PRO A 295 -32.61 23.43 -10.94
N ASN A 296 -31.50 24.00 -11.42
CA ASN A 296 -31.14 24.08 -12.84
C ASN A 296 -29.92 23.21 -13.22
N ALA A 297 -29.43 22.35 -12.31
CA ALA A 297 -28.52 21.26 -12.65
C ALA A 297 -29.34 20.13 -13.31
N SER A 298 -29.91 20.44 -14.48
CA SER A 298 -31.02 19.69 -15.08
C SER A 298 -30.61 18.92 -16.34
N GLU A 299 -29.65 18.02 -16.19
CA GLU A 299 -29.48 16.83 -17.02
C GLU A 299 -28.53 15.91 -16.26
N SER A 300 -29.05 14.83 -15.66
CA SER A 300 -28.18 13.75 -15.14
C SER A 300 -27.28 13.30 -16.27
N ALA A 301 -25.97 13.15 -16.01
CA ALA A 301 -25.01 12.70 -17.02
C ALA A 301 -25.43 11.38 -17.69
N GLY A 302 -26.27 10.58 -17.00
CA GLY A 302 -26.85 9.35 -17.51
C GLY A 302 -25.84 8.22 -17.68
N VAL A 303 -24.62 8.42 -17.17
CA VAL A 303 -23.51 7.47 -17.23
C VAL A 303 -23.72 6.33 -16.23
N CYS A 304 -24.28 6.63 -15.06
CA CYS A 304 -24.48 5.67 -13.98
C CYS A 304 -25.92 5.63 -13.49
N SER A 305 -26.37 4.42 -13.15
CA SER A 305 -27.54 4.19 -12.30
C SER A 305 -27.07 3.32 -11.14
N PHE A 306 -27.47 3.65 -9.92
CA PHE A 306 -27.04 2.94 -8.71
C PHE A 306 -27.49 1.48 -8.69
N CYS A 307 -28.68 1.20 -9.21
CA CYS A 307 -29.20 -0.15 -9.33
C CYS A 307 -28.97 -0.72 -10.73
N PRO A 308 -28.72 -2.04 -10.86
CA PRO A 308 -28.64 -2.72 -12.14
C PRO A 308 -29.90 -2.52 -13.02
N PRO A 309 -29.79 -2.55 -14.36
CA PRO A 309 -30.93 -2.37 -15.26
C PRO A 309 -32.04 -3.40 -15.03
N GLY A 310 -33.19 -2.94 -14.50
CA GLY A 310 -34.35 -3.79 -14.18
C GLY A 310 -34.66 -3.88 -12.68
N GLU A 311 -33.79 -3.32 -11.84
CA GLU A 311 -33.98 -3.21 -10.40
C GLU A 311 -34.36 -1.76 -10.00
N GLU A 312 -35.01 -1.61 -8.86
CA GLU A 312 -35.34 -0.32 -8.26
C GLU A 312 -34.70 -0.21 -6.86
N LEU A 313 -34.57 1.03 -6.37
CA LEU A 313 -34.03 1.31 -5.05
C LEU A 313 -34.97 0.77 -3.95
N LEU A 314 -34.52 -0.28 -3.26
CA LEU A 314 -35.17 -0.85 -2.08
C LEU A 314 -34.65 -0.15 -0.82
N TYR A 315 -35.57 0.28 0.05
CA TYR A 315 -35.27 0.92 1.33
C TYR A 315 -34.36 2.17 1.21
N PRO A 316 -34.82 3.26 0.55
CA PRO A 316 -34.04 4.50 0.39
C PRO A 316 -33.44 5.00 1.71
N GLU A 317 -34.19 4.88 2.82
CA GLU A 317 -33.76 5.28 4.16
C GLU A 317 -32.80 4.31 4.87
N MET A 318 -32.41 3.19 4.26
CA MET A 318 -31.47 2.25 4.86
C MET A 318 -30.07 2.88 4.89
N MET A 319 -29.47 2.91 6.07
CA MET A 319 -28.10 3.40 6.26
C MET A 319 -27.13 2.43 5.58
N ILE A 320 -26.32 2.94 4.66
CA ILE A 320 -25.20 2.19 4.10
C ILE A 320 -24.17 2.00 5.20
N THR A 321 -23.77 0.75 5.41
CA THR A 321 -22.76 0.39 6.41
C THR A 321 -21.45 -0.06 5.78
N HIS A 322 -21.43 -0.36 4.47
CA HIS A 322 -20.25 -0.86 3.73
C HIS A 322 -20.05 -0.14 2.41
N GLY A 323 -18.82 0.28 2.13
CA GLY A 323 -18.42 0.99 0.93
C GLY A 323 -17.28 1.96 1.20
N VAL A 324 -16.80 2.65 0.15
CA VAL A 324 -15.91 3.82 0.32
C VAL A 324 -16.65 4.83 1.21
N PRO A 325 -16.10 5.22 2.37
CA PRO A 325 -16.91 5.68 3.48
C PRO A 325 -17.52 7.06 3.26
N VAL A 326 -18.85 7.09 3.16
CA VAL A 326 -19.64 8.27 3.53
C VAL A 326 -20.28 7.96 4.88
N ASN A 327 -19.72 8.54 5.94
CA ASN A 327 -20.20 8.32 7.30
C ASN A 327 -21.69 8.68 7.39
N HIS A 328 -22.52 7.69 7.73
CA HIS A 328 -23.97 7.83 7.90
C HIS A 328 -24.76 8.22 6.64
N ALA A 329 -24.30 7.86 5.44
CA ALA A 329 -25.12 7.97 4.24
C ALA A 329 -26.16 6.84 4.13
N THR A 330 -27.23 7.10 3.40
CA THR A 330 -28.34 6.20 3.09
C THR A 330 -28.27 5.65 1.67
N CYS A 331 -29.03 4.59 1.37
CA CYS A 331 -29.20 4.07 0.01
C CYS A 331 -29.66 5.17 -0.96
N GLU A 332 -30.52 6.10 -0.53
CA GLU A 332 -30.94 7.27 -1.33
C GLU A 332 -29.79 8.24 -1.63
N GLU A 333 -28.85 8.44 -0.70
CA GLU A 333 -27.71 9.34 -0.88
C GLU A 333 -26.64 8.74 -1.81
N TYR A 334 -26.36 7.43 -1.72
CA TYR A 334 -25.53 6.75 -2.71
C TYR A 334 -26.23 6.65 -4.08
N ALA A 335 -27.56 6.50 -4.12
CA ALA A 335 -28.30 6.57 -5.37
C ALA A 335 -28.15 7.92 -6.06
N ALA A 336 -28.33 9.01 -5.31
CA ALA A 336 -28.10 10.37 -5.81
C ALA A 336 -26.64 10.59 -6.23
N MET A 337 -25.68 10.02 -5.50
CA MET A 337 -24.25 10.08 -5.83
C MET A 337 -23.95 9.41 -7.18
N ALA A 338 -24.54 8.24 -7.43
CA ALA A 338 -24.45 7.55 -8.72
C ALA A 338 -25.03 8.41 -9.84
N GLU A 339 -26.22 8.98 -9.66
CA GLU A 339 -26.87 9.81 -10.70
C GLU A 339 -26.07 11.08 -11.05
N SER A 340 -25.23 11.56 -10.13
CA SER A 340 -24.30 12.67 -10.35
C SER A 340 -22.89 12.29 -10.85
N THR A 341 -22.50 11.01 -10.90
CA THR A 341 -21.13 10.65 -11.31
C THR A 341 -20.90 10.68 -12.82
N TYR A 342 -19.72 11.16 -13.22
CA TYR A 342 -19.23 11.10 -14.59
C TYR A 342 -18.25 9.93 -14.84
N ASP A 343 -17.65 9.37 -13.78
CA ASP A 343 -16.60 8.36 -13.92
C ASP A 343 -17.16 6.91 -13.88
N PRO A 344 -16.86 6.06 -14.87
CA PRO A 344 -17.38 4.69 -14.93
C PRO A 344 -16.76 3.75 -13.88
N THR A 345 -15.57 4.05 -13.38
CA THR A 345 -14.89 3.26 -12.33
C THR A 345 -15.55 3.53 -10.98
N PHE A 346 -15.77 4.82 -10.67
CA PHE A 346 -16.51 5.26 -9.50
C PHE A 346 -17.97 4.78 -9.55
N CYS A 347 -18.61 4.85 -10.73
CA CYS A 347 -19.93 4.24 -10.95
C CYS A 347 -19.94 2.75 -10.57
N SER A 348 -18.97 1.97 -11.05
CA SER A 348 -18.89 0.53 -10.76
C SER A 348 -18.69 0.25 -9.26
N ALA A 349 -17.90 1.08 -8.57
CA ALA A 349 -17.72 0.99 -7.12
C ALA A 349 -19.01 1.35 -6.36
N VAL A 350 -19.73 2.39 -6.79
CA VAL A 350 -20.98 2.84 -6.18
C VAL A 350 -22.12 1.83 -6.43
N GLN A 351 -22.21 1.23 -7.62
CA GLN A 351 -23.13 0.11 -7.90
C GLN A 351 -22.87 -1.09 -6.99
N SER A 352 -21.59 -1.48 -6.84
CA SER A 352 -21.21 -2.57 -5.92
C SER A 352 -21.64 -2.28 -4.48
N VAL A 353 -21.57 -1.03 -4.02
CA VAL A 353 -22.10 -0.63 -2.70
C VAL A 353 -23.63 -0.83 -2.61
N GLY A 354 -24.39 -0.53 -3.66
CA GLY A 354 -25.83 -0.78 -3.73
C GLY A 354 -26.18 -2.26 -3.59
N ASP A 355 -25.47 -3.11 -4.33
CA ASP A 355 -25.65 -4.57 -4.29
C ASP A 355 -25.27 -5.15 -2.91
N LEU A 356 -24.10 -4.76 -2.37
CA LEU A 356 -23.57 -5.26 -1.08
C LEU A 356 -24.48 -4.95 0.12
N ASN A 357 -25.13 -3.79 0.11
CA ASN A 357 -26.04 -3.36 1.18
C ASN A 357 -27.51 -3.78 0.91
N GLY A 358 -27.81 -4.40 -0.24
CA GLY A 358 -29.18 -4.78 -0.61
C GLY A 358 -30.10 -3.57 -0.87
N CYS A 359 -29.52 -2.46 -1.30
CA CYS A 359 -30.25 -1.25 -1.68
C CYS A 359 -31.02 -1.40 -3.00
N CYS A 360 -30.79 -2.47 -3.77
CA CYS A 360 -31.36 -2.68 -5.10
C CYS A 360 -32.08 -4.04 -5.18
N GLY A 361 -33.12 -4.12 -6.01
CA GLY A 361 -33.79 -5.37 -6.33
C GLY A 361 -35.09 -5.19 -7.13
N VAL A 362 -35.71 -6.32 -7.53
CA VAL A 362 -36.88 -6.31 -8.42
C VAL A 362 -38.19 -6.04 -7.66
N PRO A 363 -39.00 -5.04 -8.06
CA PRO A 363 -40.27 -4.74 -7.40
C PRO A 363 -41.26 -5.92 -7.41
N GLY A 364 -41.56 -6.44 -6.21
CA GLY A 364 -42.56 -7.49 -6.00
C GLY A 364 -41.97 -8.83 -5.55
N GLU A 365 -40.65 -9.01 -5.59
CA GLU A 365 -39.98 -10.08 -4.84
C GLU A 365 -39.89 -9.67 -3.36
N ASN A 366 -40.97 -9.90 -2.61
CA ASN A 366 -40.98 -9.68 -1.18
C ASN A 366 -39.86 -10.48 -0.52
N ALA A 367 -38.95 -9.79 0.18
CA ALA A 367 -37.98 -10.37 1.10
C ALA A 367 -38.69 -10.95 2.35
N THR A 368 -39.51 -11.98 2.17
CA THR A 368 -39.91 -12.86 3.27
C THR A 368 -38.68 -13.62 3.73
N SER A 369 -38.28 -13.41 4.98
CA SER A 369 -37.15 -14.05 5.67
C SER A 369 -37.33 -15.56 5.96
N GLY A 370 -38.12 -16.25 5.13
CA GLY A 370 -38.03 -17.69 4.93
C GLY A 370 -37.47 -17.91 3.54
N GLY A 371 -36.16 -18.11 3.44
CA GLY A 371 -35.53 -18.49 2.18
C GLY A 371 -36.17 -19.76 1.60
N PRO A 372 -36.12 -19.97 0.28
CA PRO A 372 -36.51 -21.26 -0.29
C PRO A 372 -35.70 -22.36 0.38
N ASP A 373 -36.29 -23.55 0.59
CA ASP A 373 -35.56 -24.73 1.07
C ASP A 373 -34.37 -24.98 0.13
N LEU A 374 -33.18 -24.52 0.53
CA LEU A 374 -31.97 -24.69 -0.26
C LEU A 374 -31.73 -26.19 -0.46
N PRO A 375 -31.28 -26.62 -1.65
CA PRO A 375 -30.90 -28.01 -1.84
C PRO A 375 -29.86 -28.38 -0.77
N ALA A 376 -30.05 -29.52 -0.11
CA ALA A 376 -29.19 -29.97 1.00
C ALA A 376 -27.70 -30.19 0.61
N ASP A 377 -27.39 -30.00 -0.67
CA ASP A 377 -26.11 -30.20 -1.33
C ASP A 377 -25.45 -28.85 -1.76
N SER A 378 -25.87 -27.69 -1.24
CA SER A 378 -25.19 -26.38 -1.42
C SER A 378 -24.11 -26.15 -0.36
N CYS A 379 -22.91 -25.68 -0.73
CA CYS A 379 -21.88 -25.32 0.24
C CYS A 379 -22.35 -24.14 1.11
N GLN A 380 -22.02 -24.12 2.41
CA GLN A 380 -22.54 -23.13 3.36
C GLN A 380 -21.43 -22.66 4.29
N LEU A 381 -21.33 -21.34 4.51
CA LEU A 381 -20.31 -20.77 5.40
C LEU A 381 -20.51 -21.16 6.87
N CYS A 382 -21.76 -21.18 7.34
CA CYS A 382 -22.05 -21.63 8.69
C CYS A 382 -22.70 -23.03 8.63
N GLU A 383 -22.25 -23.94 9.48
CA GLU A 383 -22.85 -25.27 9.59
C GLU A 383 -24.37 -25.20 9.84
N GLY A 384 -25.10 -26.17 9.26
CA GLY A 384 -26.55 -26.27 9.43
C GLY A 384 -27.37 -25.14 8.79
N GLY A 385 -26.77 -24.29 7.95
CA GLY A 385 -27.44 -23.15 7.32
C GLY A 385 -27.71 -22.00 8.29
N ALA A 386 -26.94 -21.91 9.37
CA ALA A 386 -27.06 -20.81 10.32
C ALA A 386 -26.75 -19.46 9.66
N HIS A 387 -27.39 -18.41 10.16
CA HIS A 387 -27.18 -17.06 9.63
C HIS A 387 -25.83 -16.51 10.12
N VAL A 388 -25.04 -15.94 9.20
CA VAL A 388 -23.88 -15.12 9.56
C VAL A 388 -24.33 -13.95 10.45
N GLN A 389 -23.71 -13.79 11.63
CA GLN A 389 -24.02 -12.66 12.53
C GLN A 389 -23.34 -11.38 12.08
N TYR A 390 -22.14 -11.50 11.49
CA TYR A 390 -21.33 -10.39 11.02
C TYR A 390 -21.24 -10.37 9.50
N GLY A 391 -22.36 -10.64 8.80
CA GLY A 391 -22.46 -10.65 7.32
C GLY A 391 -21.94 -9.38 6.64
N GLU A 392 -21.88 -8.31 7.41
CA GLU A 392 -21.42 -6.98 7.01
C GLU A 392 -19.89 -6.81 7.01
N ARG A 393 -19.12 -7.65 7.74
CA ARG A 393 -17.66 -7.52 7.79
C ARG A 393 -17.02 -7.80 6.43
N LEU A 394 -16.22 -6.85 5.94
CA LEU A 394 -15.33 -7.01 4.78
C LEU A 394 -14.13 -7.89 5.12
N PHE A 395 -13.71 -8.76 4.20
CA PHE A 395 -12.39 -9.38 4.28
C PHE A 395 -11.35 -8.31 3.89
N LEU A 396 -10.27 -8.16 4.68
CA LEU A 396 -9.19 -7.19 4.40
C LEU A 396 -8.74 -7.26 2.93
N GLY A 397 -8.29 -6.14 2.36
CA GLY A 397 -7.78 -6.13 0.97
C GLY A 397 -8.83 -6.48 -0.11
N THR A 398 -10.10 -6.69 0.25
CA THR A 398 -11.17 -7.03 -0.70
C THR A 398 -12.41 -6.15 -0.49
N ASN A 399 -13.27 -6.10 -1.51
CA ASN A 399 -14.61 -5.54 -1.41
C ASN A 399 -15.67 -6.61 -1.06
N ILE A 400 -15.27 -7.84 -0.73
CA ILE A 400 -16.17 -8.94 -0.39
C ILE A 400 -16.51 -8.85 1.10
N ASN A 401 -17.79 -8.87 1.45
CA ASN A 401 -18.25 -9.02 2.82
C ASN A 401 -18.71 -10.46 3.12
N CYS A 402 -18.83 -10.77 4.42
CA CYS A 402 -19.28 -12.07 4.91
C CYS A 402 -20.65 -12.54 4.37
N ARG A 403 -21.56 -11.64 3.98
CA ARG A 403 -22.86 -11.95 3.35
C ARG A 403 -22.64 -12.37 1.90
N THR A 404 -21.90 -11.60 1.12
CA THR A 404 -21.55 -11.92 -0.26
C THR A 404 -20.80 -13.24 -0.33
N TYR A 405 -19.77 -13.42 0.51
CA TYR A 405 -19.04 -14.69 0.61
C TYR A 405 -19.96 -15.86 0.98
N HIS A 406 -20.89 -15.69 1.93
CA HIS A 406 -21.89 -16.71 2.25
C HIS A 406 -22.81 -17.03 1.06
N GLN A 407 -23.26 -16.02 0.30
CA GLN A 407 -24.12 -16.20 -0.88
C GLN A 407 -23.36 -16.86 -2.04
N GLU A 408 -22.13 -16.46 -2.33
CA GLU A 408 -21.28 -17.08 -3.34
C GLU A 408 -21.00 -18.54 -2.99
N MET A 409 -20.71 -18.85 -1.73
CA MET A 409 -20.54 -20.23 -1.28
C MET A 409 -21.80 -21.08 -1.47
N GLN A 410 -23.01 -20.52 -1.32
CA GLN A 410 -24.25 -21.24 -1.66
C GLN A 410 -24.36 -21.64 -3.14
N THR A 411 -23.64 -20.96 -4.05
CA THR A 411 -23.57 -21.34 -5.47
C THR A 411 -22.60 -22.50 -5.74
N VAL A 412 -21.68 -22.79 -4.80
CA VAL A 412 -20.70 -23.88 -4.92
C VAL A 412 -21.37 -25.22 -4.56
N PRO A 413 -21.31 -26.23 -5.45
CA PRO A 413 -21.82 -27.57 -5.13
C PRO A 413 -21.04 -28.22 -3.97
N GLN A 414 -21.74 -28.89 -3.04
CA GLN A 414 -21.09 -29.63 -1.96
C GLN A 414 -20.20 -30.77 -2.47
N GLY A 415 -19.26 -31.14 -1.61
CA GLY A 415 -18.25 -32.16 -1.85
C GLY A 415 -16.85 -31.54 -1.89
N PRO A 416 -15.88 -32.18 -2.56
CA PRO A 416 -14.45 -31.88 -2.39
C PRO A 416 -14.01 -30.48 -2.84
N VAL A 417 -14.86 -29.72 -3.54
CA VAL A 417 -14.60 -28.29 -3.85
C VAL A 417 -14.88 -27.41 -2.64
N CYS A 418 -16.02 -27.62 -1.97
CA CYS A 418 -16.37 -26.95 -0.71
C CYS A 418 -15.34 -27.26 0.39
N ASP A 419 -14.97 -28.53 0.53
CA ASP A 419 -13.96 -28.98 1.49
C ASP A 419 -12.58 -28.36 1.23
N ALA A 420 -12.19 -28.18 -0.05
CA ALA A 420 -10.91 -27.59 -0.43
C ALA A 420 -10.86 -26.07 -0.17
N ILE A 421 -11.92 -25.33 -0.54
CA ILE A 421 -12.03 -23.89 -0.26
C ILE A 421 -11.90 -23.66 1.26
N PHE A 422 -12.62 -24.43 2.08
CA PHE A 422 -12.50 -24.30 3.53
C PHE A 422 -11.18 -24.82 4.10
N SER A 423 -10.53 -25.84 3.52
CA SER A 423 -9.23 -26.31 4.04
C SER A 423 -8.13 -25.27 3.86
N ASP A 424 -8.13 -24.56 2.73
CA ASP A 424 -7.08 -23.62 2.38
C ASP A 424 -7.23 -22.31 3.18
N PHE A 425 -8.48 -21.86 3.39
CA PHE A 425 -8.77 -20.77 4.33
C PHE A 425 -8.49 -21.17 5.79
N ASN A 426 -9.10 -22.24 6.32
CA ASN A 426 -9.00 -22.60 7.75
C ASN A 426 -7.57 -22.96 8.21
N ALA A 427 -6.64 -23.22 7.29
CA ALA A 427 -5.21 -23.35 7.62
C ALA A 427 -4.60 -22.03 8.15
N THR A 428 -5.15 -20.88 7.73
CA THR A 428 -4.67 -19.54 8.08
C THR A 428 -5.68 -18.75 8.91
N PHE A 429 -6.92 -18.71 8.44
CA PHE A 429 -7.99 -17.81 8.86
C PHE A 429 -9.34 -18.50 8.71
N ASP A 430 -10.11 -18.62 9.78
CA ASP A 430 -11.43 -19.25 9.76
C ASP A 430 -12.52 -18.19 9.44
N PRO A 431 -13.10 -18.22 8.23
CA PRO A 431 -14.11 -17.25 7.84
C PRO A 431 -15.44 -17.46 8.60
N GLN A 432 -15.68 -18.63 9.20
CA GLN A 432 -16.87 -18.86 10.02
C GLN A 432 -16.77 -18.08 11.34
N ILE A 433 -15.60 -18.08 11.97
CA ILE A 433 -15.33 -17.30 13.19
C ILE A 433 -15.42 -15.80 12.85
N TYR A 434 -14.76 -15.36 11.79
CA TYR A 434 -14.78 -13.95 11.38
C TYR A 434 -16.18 -13.42 11.08
N CYS A 435 -16.99 -14.22 10.37
CA CYS A 435 -18.36 -13.88 9.99
C CYS A 435 -19.40 -14.18 11.08
N GLY A 436 -18.98 -14.68 12.25
CA GLY A 436 -19.84 -14.86 13.42
C GLY A 436 -20.85 -15.99 13.28
N CYS A 437 -20.46 -17.10 12.63
CA CYS A 437 -21.26 -18.32 12.64
C CYS A 437 -21.44 -18.81 14.09
N PRO A 438 -22.67 -19.13 14.55
CA PRO A 438 -22.95 -19.35 15.97
C PRO A 438 -22.29 -20.60 16.58
N ASP A 439 -21.93 -21.58 15.76
CA ASP A 439 -21.24 -22.80 16.18
C ASP A 439 -19.71 -22.72 15.97
N ALA A 440 -19.20 -21.64 15.35
CA ALA A 440 -17.78 -21.41 15.18
C ALA A 440 -17.16 -20.95 16.50
N VAL A 441 -16.12 -21.66 16.96
CA VAL A 441 -15.44 -21.39 18.23
C VAL A 441 -14.13 -20.67 17.92
N SER A 442 -13.96 -19.44 18.42
CA SER A 442 -12.67 -18.74 18.32
C SER A 442 -11.52 -19.64 18.77
N THR A 443 -10.48 -19.71 17.96
CA THR A 443 -9.29 -20.51 18.23
C THR A 443 -8.55 -19.98 19.47
N GLY A 444 -8.70 -18.68 19.76
CA GLY A 444 -8.12 -18.00 20.91
C GLY A 444 -6.59 -18.00 20.92
N GLN A 445 -5.96 -18.21 19.76
CA GLN A 445 -4.50 -18.31 19.61
C GLN A 445 -3.84 -16.96 19.36
N CYS A 446 -4.61 -15.97 18.94
CA CYS A 446 -4.16 -14.64 18.54
C CYS A 446 -4.68 -13.56 19.51
N SER A 447 -3.99 -12.43 19.59
CA SER A 447 -4.51 -11.20 20.20
C SER A 447 -3.93 -10.03 19.42
N LEU A 448 -4.72 -9.01 19.08
CA LEU A 448 -4.17 -7.80 18.46
C LEU A 448 -3.16 -7.09 19.37
N CYS A 449 -3.36 -7.19 20.69
CA CYS A 449 -2.54 -6.52 21.69
C CYS A 449 -1.68 -7.51 22.49
N PRO A 450 -0.37 -7.27 22.62
CA PRO A 450 0.50 -8.05 23.50
C PRO A 450 -0.01 -8.16 24.94
N ALA A 451 0.30 -9.26 25.62
CA ALA A 451 -0.18 -9.51 26.97
C ALA A 451 0.17 -8.38 27.96
N GLY A 452 -0.84 -7.64 28.42
CA GLY A 452 -0.69 -6.50 29.34
C GLY A 452 -0.78 -5.12 28.69
N THR A 453 -1.06 -5.05 27.39
CA THR A 453 -1.58 -3.84 26.72
C THR A 453 -3.08 -4.00 26.44
N GLU A 454 -3.79 -2.87 26.31
CA GLU A 454 -5.20 -2.84 25.92
C GLU A 454 -5.34 -2.04 24.63
N MET A 455 -6.33 -2.39 23.81
CA MET A 455 -6.66 -1.63 22.59
C MET A 455 -7.18 -0.25 22.99
N VAL A 456 -6.60 0.81 22.42
CA VAL A 456 -6.90 2.20 22.78
C VAL A 456 -8.30 2.59 22.34
N ASP A 457 -8.59 2.36 21.06
CA ASP A 457 -9.86 2.68 20.43
C ASP A 457 -10.01 1.81 19.16
N PRO A 458 -11.06 0.96 19.06
CA PRO A 458 -11.28 0.11 17.89
C PRO A 458 -11.58 0.91 16.61
N SER A 459 -11.93 2.19 16.70
CA SER A 459 -12.24 3.04 15.53
C SER A 459 -11.01 3.67 14.86
N ILE A 460 -9.80 3.52 15.42
CA ILE A 460 -8.56 4.00 14.80
C ILE A 460 -8.38 3.33 13.43
N PHE A 461 -8.33 4.13 12.38
CA PHE A 461 -8.11 3.70 11.00
C PHE A 461 -6.61 3.69 10.67
N ILE A 462 -6.13 2.56 10.16
CA ILE A 462 -4.76 2.30 9.75
C ILE A 462 -4.71 2.47 8.23
N SER A 463 -4.36 3.67 7.77
CA SER A 463 -4.45 4.04 6.34
C SER A 463 -3.57 3.19 5.43
N GLN A 464 -2.51 2.58 5.97
CA GLN A 464 -1.59 1.72 5.21
C GLN A 464 -2.21 0.37 4.80
N ILE A 465 -3.24 -0.11 5.51
CA ILE A 465 -3.97 -1.37 5.23
C ILE A 465 -5.50 -1.17 5.13
N LEU A 466 -5.93 0.09 5.03
CA LEU A 466 -7.32 0.51 4.81
C LEU A 466 -8.33 -0.16 5.78
N THR A 467 -7.95 -0.33 7.05
CA THR A 467 -8.76 -1.05 8.05
C THR A 467 -8.74 -0.37 9.41
N THR A 468 -9.64 -0.78 10.32
CA THR A 468 -9.69 -0.29 11.69
C THR A 468 -9.05 -1.26 12.69
N CYS A 469 -8.63 -0.75 13.85
CA CYS A 469 -8.14 -1.57 14.96
C CYS A 469 -9.17 -2.60 15.45
N GLY A 470 -10.47 -2.30 15.38
CA GLY A 470 -11.53 -3.25 15.68
C GLY A 470 -11.55 -4.42 14.69
N GLN A 471 -11.53 -4.13 13.38
CA GLN A 471 -11.45 -5.17 12.34
C GLN A 471 -10.17 -6.01 12.45
N MET A 472 -9.02 -5.38 12.71
CA MET A 472 -7.77 -6.11 12.98
C MET A 472 -7.87 -7.06 14.19
N SER A 473 -8.63 -6.70 15.23
CA SER A 473 -8.88 -7.57 16.38
C SER A 473 -9.82 -8.71 16.05
N ASP A 474 -10.87 -8.46 15.27
CA ASP A 474 -11.79 -9.49 14.79
C ASP A 474 -11.07 -10.53 13.91
N ILE A 475 -10.01 -10.11 13.21
CA ILE A 475 -9.18 -10.96 12.36
C ILE A 475 -8.18 -11.77 13.19
N ALA A 476 -7.58 -11.17 14.23
CA ALA A 476 -6.84 -11.93 15.24
C ALA A 476 -7.71 -13.06 15.81
N ASP A 477 -8.92 -12.75 16.29
CA ASP A 477 -9.82 -13.73 16.92
C ASP A 477 -10.24 -14.89 15.99
N ALA A 478 -10.17 -14.67 14.66
CA ALA A 478 -10.51 -15.63 13.62
C ALA A 478 -9.32 -16.43 13.05
N THR A 479 -8.08 -16.08 13.41
CA THR A 479 -6.88 -16.71 12.84
C THR A 479 -6.23 -17.72 13.79
N SER A 480 -5.69 -18.80 13.21
CA SER A 480 -4.94 -19.85 13.94
C SER A 480 -3.48 -19.97 13.50
N ASN A 481 -3.06 -19.21 12.49
CA ASN A 481 -1.70 -19.22 11.99
C ASN A 481 -0.81 -18.28 12.81
N GLU A 482 0.19 -18.87 13.50
CA GLU A 482 1.12 -18.16 14.40
C GLU A 482 1.94 -17.06 13.69
N GLU A 483 2.23 -17.20 12.39
CA GLU A 483 2.92 -16.15 11.62
C GLU A 483 2.01 -14.96 11.35
N PHE A 484 0.81 -15.22 10.84
CA PHE A 484 -0.16 -14.15 10.58
C PHE A 484 -0.54 -13.44 11.90
N CYS A 485 -0.61 -14.18 13.01
CA CYS A 485 -0.70 -13.60 14.35
C CYS A 485 0.47 -12.69 14.69
N SER A 486 1.72 -13.12 14.48
CA SER A 486 2.90 -12.29 14.74
C SER A 486 2.88 -10.98 13.93
N SER A 487 2.38 -11.00 12.69
CA SER A 487 2.21 -9.78 11.89
C SER A 487 1.08 -8.88 12.43
N ILE A 488 -0.07 -9.47 12.80
CA ILE A 488 -1.19 -8.74 13.39
C ILE A 488 -0.80 -8.10 14.73
N GLU A 489 -0.12 -8.83 15.61
CA GLU A 489 0.42 -8.34 16.89
C GLU A 489 1.38 -7.16 16.69
N GLN A 490 2.25 -7.21 15.68
CA GLN A 490 3.21 -6.14 15.40
C GLN A 490 2.53 -4.86 14.90
N VAL A 491 1.52 -4.98 14.03
CA VAL A 491 0.72 -3.84 13.58
C VAL A 491 -0.14 -3.31 14.74
N GLY A 492 -0.73 -4.19 15.54
CA GLY A 492 -1.52 -3.85 16.71
C GLY A 492 -0.73 -3.10 17.78
N GLU A 493 0.47 -3.57 18.14
CA GLU A 493 1.38 -2.90 19.08
C GLU A 493 1.73 -1.48 18.62
N TYR A 494 1.90 -1.27 17.31
CA TYR A 494 2.28 0.04 16.76
C TYR A 494 1.11 1.03 16.65
N TYR A 495 -0.06 0.58 16.16
CA TYR A 495 -1.19 1.47 15.84
C TYR A 495 -2.35 1.43 16.85
N CYS A 496 -2.58 0.30 17.51
CA CYS A 496 -3.85 0.02 18.20
C CYS A 496 -3.75 -0.10 19.71
N CYS A 497 -2.59 -0.44 20.26
CA CYS A 497 -2.45 -0.88 21.65
C CYS A 497 -1.66 0.11 22.52
N PHE A 498 -2.03 0.22 23.79
CA PHE A 498 -1.31 1.05 24.78
C PHE A 498 -1.00 0.25 26.04
N SER A 499 0.13 0.54 26.68
CA SER A 499 0.53 -0.08 27.94
C SER A 499 0.16 0.83 29.13
N PRO A 500 -0.88 0.49 29.92
CA PRO A 500 -1.30 1.26 31.08
C PRO A 500 -0.36 1.06 32.29
N GLY A 501 0.89 1.51 32.14
CA GLY A 501 1.93 1.34 33.17
C GLY A 501 3.06 2.38 33.16
N THR A 502 3.32 3.04 32.02
CA THR A 502 4.41 4.01 31.88
C THR A 502 3.88 5.44 32.06
N PRO A 503 4.07 6.10 33.22
CA PRO A 503 3.69 7.51 33.35
C PRO A 503 4.52 8.35 32.36
N PRO A 504 3.93 9.37 31.71
CA PRO A 504 4.66 10.18 30.73
C PRO A 504 5.85 10.87 31.39
N SER A 505 7.04 10.59 30.88
CA SER A 505 8.30 11.16 31.38
C SER A 505 8.32 12.67 31.15
N THR A 506 8.11 13.45 32.21
CA THR A 506 8.04 14.91 32.13
C THR A 506 9.43 15.56 32.07
N GLY A 507 9.97 15.66 30.84
CA GLY A 507 10.95 16.67 30.45
C GLY A 507 12.44 16.37 30.74
N PRO A 508 13.36 17.06 30.03
CA PRO A 508 14.80 16.84 30.16
C PRO A 508 15.39 17.56 31.40
N PRO A 509 16.38 16.96 32.10
CA PRO A 509 17.05 17.61 33.22
C PRO A 509 17.98 18.72 32.72
N GLY A 510 17.75 19.95 33.17
CA GLY A 510 18.62 21.08 32.88
C GLY A 510 20.02 20.92 33.49
N SER A 511 21.05 21.26 32.73
CA SER A 511 22.44 21.18 33.16
C SER A 511 22.82 22.34 34.09
N THR A 512 23.11 22.03 35.35
CA THR A 512 23.80 22.94 36.28
C THR A 512 25.13 22.32 36.72
N GLY A 513 26.21 23.09 36.62
CA GLY A 513 27.58 22.61 36.77
C GLY A 513 28.01 22.19 38.19
N PRO A 514 29.23 21.67 38.35
CA PRO A 514 29.65 20.94 39.55
C PRO A 514 30.25 21.85 40.64
N PRO A 515 29.93 21.60 41.92
CA PRO A 515 30.83 21.75 43.05
C PRO A 515 31.48 20.40 43.40
N GLY A 516 32.77 20.38 43.75
CA GLY A 516 33.51 19.15 44.05
C GLY A 516 33.57 18.78 45.54
N SER A 517 34.63 18.01 45.86
CA SER A 517 35.17 17.62 47.19
C SER A 517 34.54 16.43 47.96
N ASP A 518 35.43 15.43 48.14
CA ASP A 518 35.72 14.62 49.34
C ASP A 518 34.82 13.46 49.84
N GLY A 519 35.51 12.35 50.22
CA GLY A 519 34.98 11.19 50.96
C GLY A 519 35.01 9.86 50.18
N ASP A 520 36.16 9.28 49.80
CA ASP A 520 37.18 8.57 50.62
C ASP A 520 36.83 7.09 50.97
N VAL A 521 37.88 6.27 51.11
CA VAL A 521 37.99 4.94 51.79
C VAL A 521 37.82 3.63 50.97
N ARG A 522 38.95 3.16 50.39
CA ARG A 522 39.49 1.74 50.35
C ARG A 522 38.70 0.68 49.54
N HIS A 523 39.25 -0.43 49.00
CA HIS A 523 40.58 -1.06 48.83
C HIS A 523 40.35 -2.24 47.82
N LEU A 524 41.20 -2.70 46.86
CA LEU A 524 42.59 -3.20 46.90
C LEU A 524 43.05 -3.66 45.48
N ARG A 525 44.33 -3.46 45.12
CA ARG A 525 45.18 -4.18 44.10
C ARG A 525 44.79 -4.09 42.60
N SER A 526 45.63 -3.59 41.67
CA SER A 526 46.99 -4.02 41.19
C SER A 526 46.93 -5.26 40.27
N SER A 527 47.46 -5.32 39.03
CA SER A 527 48.43 -4.51 38.23
C SER A 527 48.04 -4.51 36.72
N VAL A 528 48.51 -3.71 35.74
CA VAL A 528 49.71 -2.85 35.50
C VAL A 528 50.97 -3.61 35.00
N LEU A 529 51.18 -3.78 33.67
CA LEU A 529 52.09 -3.07 32.71
C LEU A 529 52.05 -3.77 31.31
N PRO A 530 52.62 -3.25 30.19
CA PRO A 530 52.51 -1.91 29.59
C PRO A 530 52.37 -1.89 28.03
N LEU A 531 52.38 -0.68 27.44
CA LEU A 531 52.45 -0.34 26.01
C LEU A 531 53.75 -0.79 25.28
N PRO A 532 53.85 -0.56 23.95
CA PRO A 532 54.67 0.59 23.54
C PRO A 532 54.01 1.62 22.59
N GLU A 533 54.51 2.85 22.76
CA GLU A 533 54.48 4.06 21.91
C GLU A 533 54.88 3.80 20.43
N ALA A 534 54.69 4.69 19.43
CA ALA A 534 53.85 5.89 19.23
C ALA A 534 54.12 6.44 17.81
N VAL A 535 53.14 7.11 17.17
CA VAL A 535 53.37 8.17 16.15
C VAL A 535 52.31 9.28 16.36
N LYS A 536 52.58 10.45 15.80
CA LYS A 536 52.13 11.80 16.19
C LYS A 536 51.04 12.42 15.32
N ASP A 537 50.36 13.39 15.93
CA ASP A 537 49.91 14.70 15.44
C ASP A 537 49.17 14.79 14.07
N GLU A 538 47.86 15.08 14.09
CA GLU A 538 47.30 16.36 13.60
C GLU A 538 45.83 16.57 14.06
N GLU A 539 45.51 17.79 14.48
CA GLU A 539 44.13 18.33 14.63
C GLU A 539 43.63 18.71 13.20
N ASP A 540 42.34 18.84 12.85
CA ASP A 540 41.31 19.59 13.56
C ASP A 540 39.88 19.41 12.96
N HIS A 541 38.85 19.71 13.76
CA HIS A 541 37.44 20.05 13.40
C HIS A 541 36.49 19.05 12.67
N VAL A 542 35.52 18.51 13.44
CA VAL A 542 34.19 18.07 12.98
C VAL A 542 33.12 18.59 13.97
N PRO A 543 32.02 19.20 13.50
CA PRO A 543 30.82 19.44 14.32
C PRO A 543 29.56 18.74 13.78
N GLY A 544 28.73 18.19 14.67
CA GLY A 544 27.31 17.92 14.40
C GLY A 544 26.93 16.45 14.22
N GLY A 545 26.91 15.68 15.33
CA GLY A 545 26.11 14.44 15.38
C GLY A 545 24.62 14.78 15.53
N VAL A 546 23.77 14.13 14.74
CA VAL A 546 22.30 14.18 14.86
C VAL A 546 21.83 12.78 15.28
N ASP A 547 21.09 12.68 16.39
CA ASP A 547 20.56 11.41 16.90
C ASP A 547 19.53 10.80 15.94
N THR A 548 19.83 9.63 15.38
CA THR A 548 18.97 8.88 14.44
C THR A 548 18.09 7.81 15.11
N ALA A 549 17.98 7.81 16.45
CA ALA A 549 17.37 6.75 17.26
C ALA A 549 15.82 6.60 17.18
N LYS A 550 15.16 7.15 16.15
CA LYS A 550 13.69 7.07 15.97
C LYS A 550 13.20 6.40 14.68
N ARG A 551 14.09 6.02 13.75
CA ARG A 551 13.68 5.47 12.44
C ARG A 551 13.33 3.97 12.36
N PRO A 552 13.77 3.03 13.22
CA PRO A 552 13.62 1.59 12.92
C PRO A 552 12.17 1.07 12.98
N TYR A 553 11.29 1.70 13.76
CA TYR A 553 9.92 1.20 13.98
C TYR A 553 8.96 1.48 12.80
N HIS A 554 9.20 2.52 12.01
CA HIS A 554 8.32 2.89 10.90
C HIS A 554 8.46 1.92 9.70
N PHE A 555 9.68 1.43 9.46
CA PHE A 555 9.94 0.42 8.42
C PHE A 555 9.36 -0.95 8.78
N ALA A 556 9.38 -1.33 10.06
CA ALA A 556 8.77 -2.57 10.52
C ALA A 556 7.24 -2.57 10.31
N ALA A 557 6.57 -1.44 10.57
CA ALA A 557 5.13 -1.30 10.34
C ALA A 557 4.77 -1.41 8.84
N ILE A 558 5.52 -0.75 7.95
CA ILE A 558 5.32 -0.85 6.49
C ILE A 558 5.55 -2.28 5.98
N LYS A 559 6.61 -2.97 6.46
CA LYS A 559 6.89 -4.36 6.05
C LYS A 559 5.91 -5.38 6.65
N ALA A 560 5.22 -5.07 7.76
CA ALA A 560 4.12 -5.90 8.28
C ALA A 560 2.82 -5.72 7.48
N VAL A 561 2.55 -4.49 7.02
CA VAL A 561 1.44 -4.15 6.11
C VAL A 561 1.52 -4.91 4.79
N ASP A 562 2.67 -4.85 4.11
CA ASP A 562 2.93 -5.54 2.83
C ASP A 562 2.72 -7.06 2.92
N LYS A 563 3.04 -7.67 4.07
CA LYS A 563 2.81 -9.11 4.32
C LYS A 563 1.34 -9.45 4.50
N VAL A 564 0.59 -8.62 5.22
CA VAL A 564 -0.85 -8.80 5.38
C VAL A 564 -1.51 -8.72 4.00
N GLU A 565 -1.21 -7.70 3.21
CA GLU A 565 -1.73 -7.53 1.84
C GLU A 565 -1.40 -8.70 0.90
N LYS A 566 -0.15 -9.18 0.91
CA LYS A 566 0.29 -10.32 0.09
C LYS A 566 -0.34 -11.64 0.51
N ALA A 567 -0.42 -11.91 1.83
CA ALA A 567 -1.07 -13.12 2.35
C ALA A 567 -2.55 -13.18 1.97
N ILE A 568 -3.23 -12.03 1.98
CA ILE A 568 -4.64 -11.92 1.61
C ILE A 568 -4.85 -12.07 0.11
N THR A 569 -4.10 -11.32 -0.72
CA THR A 569 -4.19 -11.42 -2.19
C THR A 569 -4.00 -12.87 -2.64
N HIS A 570 -3.03 -13.57 -2.04
CA HIS A 570 -2.78 -14.98 -2.29
C HIS A 570 -3.94 -15.92 -1.89
N LEU A 571 -4.69 -15.63 -0.82
CA LEU A 571 -5.87 -16.40 -0.43
C LEU A 571 -7.05 -16.19 -1.40
N VAL A 572 -7.21 -14.98 -1.94
CA VAL A 572 -8.23 -14.65 -2.94
C VAL A 572 -7.93 -15.34 -4.28
N ASP A 573 -6.70 -15.20 -4.77
CA ASP A 573 -6.28 -15.73 -6.08
C ASP A 573 -6.35 -17.26 -6.19
N ASN A 574 -6.16 -17.98 -5.08
CA ASN A 574 -6.20 -19.45 -5.06
C ASN A 574 -7.60 -20.02 -4.75
N GLY A 575 -8.55 -19.21 -4.26
CA GLY A 575 -9.86 -19.67 -3.80
C GLY A 575 -10.97 -19.70 -4.86
N VAL A 576 -10.98 -18.74 -5.81
CA VAL A 576 -12.07 -18.59 -6.79
C VAL A 576 -11.55 -18.19 -8.17
N VAL A 577 -11.72 -19.07 -9.16
CA VAL A 577 -11.53 -18.69 -10.58
C VAL A 577 -12.76 -17.91 -11.05
N PHE A 578 -12.69 -16.58 -10.99
CA PHE A 578 -13.72 -15.69 -11.53
C PHE A 578 -13.89 -15.92 -13.05
N ARG A 579 -15.04 -16.49 -13.45
CA ARG A 579 -15.37 -16.67 -14.87
C ARG A 579 -15.87 -15.37 -15.48
N ASN A 580 -14.98 -14.68 -16.20
CA ASN A 580 -15.37 -13.62 -17.12
C ASN A 580 -16.15 -14.24 -18.31
N THR A 581 -17.43 -13.89 -18.46
CA THR A 581 -18.36 -14.55 -19.41
C THR A 581 -18.39 -13.96 -20.83
N ASN A 582 -17.40 -13.15 -21.21
CA ASN A 582 -17.36 -12.45 -22.51
C ASN A 582 -16.61 -13.20 -23.64
N ASP A 583 -16.81 -14.51 -23.76
CA ASP A 583 -16.27 -15.30 -24.89
C ASP A 583 -17.33 -16.21 -25.54
N PHE A 584 -17.37 -16.18 -26.89
CA PHE A 584 -18.23 -16.91 -27.83
C PHE A 584 -19.74 -16.59 -27.94
N VAL A 585 -20.10 -15.83 -28.98
CA VAL A 585 -20.87 -16.39 -30.13
C VAL A 585 -20.37 -15.77 -31.46
N GLU A 586 -19.59 -16.52 -32.23
CA GLU A 586 -19.56 -16.36 -33.69
C GLU A 586 -20.66 -17.25 -34.28
N GLU A 587 -21.73 -16.67 -34.83
CA GLU A 587 -22.74 -17.43 -35.56
C GLU A 587 -22.45 -17.43 -37.07
N ASP A 588 -22.07 -18.60 -37.57
CA ASP A 588 -21.80 -18.86 -38.98
C ASP A 588 -23.12 -18.83 -39.78
N HIS A 589 -23.21 -17.99 -40.81
CA HIS A 589 -24.40 -17.89 -41.67
C HIS A 589 -24.04 -18.15 -43.13
N SER A 590 -24.31 -19.38 -43.56
CA SER A 590 -24.26 -19.83 -44.95
C SER A 590 -25.63 -20.26 -45.47
N ASN A 591 -26.37 -19.30 -46.07
CA ASN A 591 -27.27 -19.49 -47.23
C ASN A 591 -27.80 -18.16 -47.76
#